data_AF-A0A2Z6UHP5-F1
#
_entry.id   AF-A0A2Z6UHP5-F1
#
_cell.length_a   1.000
_cell.length_b   1.000
_cell.length_c   1.000
_cell.angle_alpha   90.00
_cell.angle_beta   90.00
_cell.angle_gamma   90.00
#
_symmetry.space_group_name_H-M   'P 1'
#
loop_
_entity.id
_entity.type
_entity.pdbx_description
1 polymer ?
#
loop_
_entity_poly.entity_id
_entity_poly.type
_entity_poly.pdbx_seq_one_letter_code
_entity_poly.pdbx_strand_id
1 'polypeptide(L)'
;MTNYSTSEDPGKFALWVKEKMPDLAYMFDFEKQERIDENVEDYFTLASHREHLRGNFILSIWDQDNRFQFDFVDAARTLNQQDMTIIADWLNSPIWP
;
A
#
# COMPACT_ATOMS: atom_id res chain seq x y z
N MET A 1 -23.73 -6.50 17.33
CA MET A 1 -22.85 -5.45 16.79
C MET A 1 -21.44 -5.83 17.22
N THR A 2 -20.68 -6.45 16.31
CA THR A 2 -19.34 -6.94 16.63
C THR A 2 -18.38 -5.76 16.55
N ASN A 3 -17.80 -5.38 17.69
CA ASN A 3 -16.78 -4.35 17.78
C ASN A 3 -15.53 -4.84 17.04
N TYR A 4 -15.25 -4.28 15.86
CA TYR A 4 -13.93 -4.35 15.23
C TYR A 4 -13.00 -3.41 15.99
N SER A 5 -12.48 -3.87 17.13
CA SER A 5 -11.36 -3.22 17.78
C SER A 5 -10.10 -3.62 17.01
N THR A 6 -9.86 -3.00 15.85
CA THR A 6 -8.53 -3.01 15.24
C THR A 6 -7.63 -2.22 16.16
N SER A 7 -6.74 -2.90 16.89
CA SER A 7 -5.66 -2.24 17.60
C SER A 7 -4.75 -1.62 16.53
N GLU A 8 -4.95 -0.34 16.25
CA GLU A 8 -4.10 0.51 15.42
C GLU A 8 -2.69 0.48 16.03
N ASP A 9 -1.76 -0.15 15.31
CA ASP A 9 -0.35 -0.20 15.68
C ASP A 9 0.43 0.35 14.48
N PRO A 10 0.73 1.66 14.48
CA PRO A 10 1.55 2.31 13.46
C PRO A 10 2.83 1.56 13.10
N GLY A 11 3.40 0.82 14.06
CA GLY A 11 4.58 -0.01 13.85
C GLY A 11 4.34 -1.20 12.93
N LYS A 12 3.15 -1.80 12.94
CA LYS A 12 2.84 -2.98 12.11
C LYS A 12 2.74 -2.63 10.63
N PHE A 13 2.11 -1.51 10.30
CA PHE A 13 2.06 -1.06 8.91
C PHE A 13 3.45 -0.71 8.40
N ALA A 14 4.21 0.08 9.16
CA ALA A 14 5.57 0.43 8.79
C ALA A 14 6.46 -0.80 8.57
N LEU A 15 6.35 -1.80 9.45
CA LEU A 15 7.08 -3.06 9.31
C LEU A 15 6.63 -3.82 8.05
N TRP A 16 5.33 -3.96 7.85
CA TRP A 16 4.77 -4.66 6.69
C TRP A 16 5.20 -4.02 5.37
N VAL A 17 5.18 -2.69 5.25
CA VAL A 17 5.66 -1.99 4.04
C VAL A 17 7.15 -2.25 3.83
N LYS A 18 7.98 -2.13 4.88
CA LYS A 18 9.43 -2.39 4.78
C LYS A 18 9.75 -3.85 4.42
N GLU A 19 8.92 -4.80 4.81
CA GLU A 19 9.12 -6.22 4.50
C GLU A 19 8.60 -6.62 3.12
N LYS A 20 7.42 -6.13 2.72
CA LYS A 20 6.71 -6.59 1.52
C LYS A 20 6.91 -5.69 0.31
N MET A 21 7.09 -4.39 0.53
CA MET A 21 7.22 -3.38 -0.51
C MET A 21 8.33 -2.37 -0.13
N PRO A 22 9.57 -2.84 0.17
CA PRO A 22 10.65 -1.98 0.66
C PRO A 22 10.97 -0.82 -0.28
N ASP A 23 10.77 -1.04 -1.57
CA ASP A 23 10.95 -0.03 -2.61
C ASP A 23 9.90 1.09 -2.57
N LEU A 24 8.78 0.94 -1.85
CA LEU A 24 7.77 1.99 -1.67
C LEU A 24 7.84 2.65 -0.30
N ALA A 25 8.64 2.12 0.63
CA ALA A 25 8.71 2.60 2.01
C ALA A 25 9.17 4.07 2.11
N TYR A 26 9.95 4.55 1.14
CA TYR A 26 10.44 5.93 1.12
C TYR A 26 9.34 6.97 0.87
N MET A 27 8.13 6.55 0.48
CA MET A 27 6.97 7.44 0.34
C MET A 27 6.38 7.91 1.67
N PHE A 28 6.82 7.35 2.80
CA PHE A 28 6.20 7.57 4.11
C PHE A 28 7.23 7.95 5.18
N ASP A 29 6.91 8.99 5.95
CA ASP A 29 7.52 9.27 7.24
C ASP A 29 6.68 8.58 8.33
N PHE A 30 7.03 7.33 8.63
CA PHE A 30 6.28 6.51 9.60
C PHE A 30 6.37 7.01 11.04
N GLU A 31 7.40 7.79 11.39
CA GLU A 31 7.52 8.38 12.73
C GLU A 31 6.53 9.52 12.92
N LYS A 32 6.30 10.30 11.86
CA LYS A 32 5.33 11.40 11.86
C LYS A 32 3.93 11.01 11.39
N GLN A 33 3.75 9.79 10.89
CA GLN A 33 2.53 9.35 10.20
C GLN A 33 2.17 10.27 9.03
N GLU A 34 3.17 10.62 8.22
CA GLU A 34 3.01 11.50 7.06
C GLU A 34 3.40 10.79 5.76
N ARG A 35 2.73 11.16 4.67
CA ARG A 35 3.13 10.82 3.31
C ARG A 35 4.02 11.92 2.76
N ILE A 36 5.08 11.53 2.06
CA ILE A 36 6.01 12.45 1.41
C ILE A 36 5.56 12.60 -0.05
N ASP A 37 4.76 13.62 -0.33
CA ASP A 37 4.13 13.81 -1.64
C ASP A 37 5.14 13.90 -2.81
N GLU A 38 6.28 14.57 -2.60
CA GLU A 38 7.36 14.66 -3.60
C GLU A 38 7.85 13.27 -4.04
N ASN A 39 8.01 12.34 -3.08
CA ASN A 39 8.45 10.97 -3.36
C ASN A 39 7.40 10.16 -4.13
N VAL A 40 6.12 10.46 -3.90
CA VAL A 40 4.99 9.84 -4.60
C VAL A 40 4.91 10.34 -6.04
N GLU A 41 5.05 11.65 -6.25
CA GLU A 41 5.05 12.26 -7.58
C GLU A 41 6.24 11.76 -8.43
N ASP A 42 7.43 11.72 -7.84
CA ASP A 42 8.62 11.21 -8.51
C ASP A 42 8.48 9.73 -8.90
N TYR A 43 7.88 8.91 -8.02
CA TYR A 43 7.60 7.52 -8.31
C TYR A 43 6.71 7.36 -9.54
N PHE A 44 5.56 8.03 -9.55
CA PHE A 44 4.58 7.88 -10.62
C PHE A 44 5.07 8.43 -11.96
N THR A 45 5.96 9.42 -11.94
CA THR A 45 6.59 9.95 -13.17
C THR A 45 7.40 8.89 -13.92
N LEU A 46 8.02 7.96 -13.18
CA LEU A 46 8.91 6.95 -13.75
C LEU A 46 8.31 5.54 -13.76
N ALA A 47 7.21 5.34 -13.03
CA ALA A 47 6.60 4.03 -12.83
C ALA A 47 6.05 3.42 -14.14
N SER A 48 6.39 2.16 -14.36
CA SER A 48 5.65 1.28 -15.28
C SER A 48 4.20 1.09 -14.83
N HIS A 49 3.36 0.49 -15.68
CA HIS A 49 1.96 0.19 -15.34
C HIS A 49 1.84 -0.73 -14.11
N ARG A 50 2.72 -1.73 -13.98
CA ARG A 50 2.77 -2.60 -12.80
C ARG A 50 3.12 -1.83 -11.53
N GLU A 51 4.08 -0.91 -11.62
CA GLU A 51 4.49 -0.04 -10.52
C GLU A 51 3.37 0.93 -10.13
N HIS A 52 2.65 1.49 -11.11
CA HIS A 52 1.45 2.29 -10.84
C HIS A 52 0.43 1.51 -10.01
N LEU A 53 0.16 0.24 -10.34
CA LEU A 53 -0.77 -0.59 -9.57
C LEU A 53 -0.27 -0.85 -8.14
N ARG A 54 1.03 -1.13 -7.95
CA ARG A 54 1.63 -1.31 -6.61
C ARG A 54 1.55 -0.02 -5.78
N GLY A 55 1.89 1.12 -6.36
CA GLY A 55 1.78 2.44 -5.74
C GLY A 55 0.33 2.79 -5.37
N ASN A 56 -0.60 2.62 -6.31
CA ASN A 56 -2.02 2.89 -6.07
C ASN A 56 -2.57 2.03 -4.93
N PHE A 57 -2.18 0.75 -4.85
CA PHE A 57 -2.58 -0.13 -3.76
C PHE A 57 -2.13 0.40 -2.40
N ILE A 58 -0.82 0.65 -2.24
CA ILE A 58 -0.29 1.06 -0.94
C ILE A 58 -0.81 2.43 -0.49
N LEU A 59 -0.97 3.35 -1.44
CA LEU A 59 -1.49 4.68 -1.16
C LEU A 59 -2.98 4.68 -0.85
N SER A 60 -3.75 3.76 -1.45
CA SER A 60 -5.16 3.59 -1.09
C SER A 60 -5.33 3.02 0.32
N ILE A 61 -4.41 2.16 0.76
CA ILE A 61 -4.36 1.68 2.15
C ILE A 61 -3.99 2.82 3.08
N TRP A 62 -2.95 3.59 2.72
CA TRP A 62 -2.46 4.71 3.53
C TRP A 62 -3.54 5.77 3.76
N ASP A 63 -4.20 6.20 2.69
CA ASP A 63 -5.23 7.23 2.72
C ASP A 63 -6.57 6.72 3.30
N GLN A 64 -6.70 5.40 3.52
CA GLN A 64 -7.94 4.73 3.88
C GLN A 64 -9.10 5.06 2.92
N ASP A 65 -8.78 5.35 1.67
CA ASP A 65 -9.71 5.71 0.60
C ASP A 65 -9.13 5.28 -0.76
N ASN A 66 -9.99 4.98 -1.73
CA ASN A 66 -9.59 4.57 -3.06
C ASN A 66 -9.35 5.75 -4.01
N ARG A 67 -8.78 6.86 -3.51
CA ARG A 67 -8.50 8.06 -4.33
C ARG A 67 -7.55 7.77 -5.49
N PHE A 68 -6.66 6.80 -5.28
CA PHE A 68 -5.71 6.32 -6.29
C PHE A 68 -6.29 5.25 -7.22
N GLN A 69 -7.61 4.95 -7.12
CA GLN A 69 -8.35 4.10 -8.05
C GLN A 69 -7.69 2.74 -8.30
N PHE A 70 -7.28 2.05 -7.23
CA PHE A 70 -6.75 0.71 -7.36
C PHE A 70 -7.82 -0.24 -7.93
N ASP A 71 -7.51 -0.89 -9.05
CA ASP A 71 -8.40 -1.83 -9.75
C ASP A 71 -7.88 -3.27 -9.59
N PHE A 72 -8.63 -4.08 -8.84
CA PHE A 72 -8.29 -5.48 -8.59
C PHE A 72 -8.29 -6.35 -9.86
N VAL A 73 -9.10 -6.02 -10.86
CA VAL A 73 -9.16 -6.78 -12.12
C VAL A 73 -7.91 -6.50 -12.95
N ASP A 74 -7.49 -5.24 -13.05
CA ASP A 74 -6.27 -4.88 -13.76
C ASP A 74 -5.02 -5.38 -13.02
N ALA A 75 -5.05 -5.35 -11.68
CA ALA A 75 -4.04 -5.96 -10.83
C ALA A 75 -3.89 -7.46 -11.11
N ALA A 76 -5.00 -8.22 -11.13
CA ALA A 76 -4.97 -9.65 -11.41
C ALA A 76 -4.43 -10.01 -12.80
N ARG A 77 -4.53 -9.09 -13.77
CA ARG A 77 -4.00 -9.26 -15.13
C ARG A 77 -2.53 -8.89 -15.27
N THR A 78 -2.06 -7.92 -14.48
CA THR A 78 -0.78 -7.23 -14.71
C THR A 78 0.28 -7.56 -13.66
N LEU A 79 -0.12 -7.77 -12.40
CA LEU A 79 0.80 -8.03 -11.30
C LEU A 79 1.34 -9.47 -11.38
N ASN A 80 2.57 -9.65 -10.89
CA ASN A 80 3.15 -10.98 -10.80
C ASN A 80 2.59 -11.75 -9.58
N GLN A 81 2.94 -13.03 -9.49
CA GLN A 81 2.47 -13.89 -8.39
C GLN A 81 2.84 -13.33 -7.00
N GLN A 82 4.02 -12.73 -6.85
CA GLN A 82 4.47 -12.20 -5.57
C GLN A 82 3.63 -10.98 -5.14
N ASP A 83 3.43 -10.02 -6.03
CA ASP A 83 2.60 -8.83 -5.79
C ASP A 83 1.14 -9.24 -5.46
N MET A 84 0.59 -10.21 -6.20
CA MET A 84 -0.75 -10.74 -5.94
C MET A 84 -0.87 -11.46 -4.60
N THR A 85 0.17 -12.20 -4.18
CA THR A 85 0.21 -12.81 -2.85
C THR A 85 0.20 -11.75 -1.76
N ILE A 86 0.96 -10.65 -1.91
CA ILE A 86 0.97 -9.55 -0.94
C ILE A 86 -0.42 -8.93 -0.78
N ILE A 87 -1.11 -8.68 -1.90
CA ILE A 87 -2.47 -8.14 -1.90
C ILE A 87 -3.45 -9.13 -1.25
N ALA A 88 -3.36 -10.41 -1.60
CA ALA A 88 -4.24 -11.44 -1.03
C ALA A 88 -4.02 -11.60 0.48
N ASP A 89 -2.77 -11.61 0.94
CA ASP A 89 -2.43 -11.67 2.37
C ASP A 89 -3.01 -10.47 3.12
N TRP A 90 -2.87 -9.26 2.55
CA TRP A 90 -3.45 -8.06 3.12
C TRP A 90 -4.99 -8.11 3.15
N LEU A 91 -5.65 -8.58 2.09
CA LEU A 91 -7.12 -8.74 2.07
C LEU A 91 -7.63 -9.70 3.16
N ASN A 92 -6.87 -10.76 3.44
CA ASN A 92 -7.23 -11.75 4.46
C ASN A 92 -6.98 -11.24 5.89
N SER A 93 -5.97 -10.39 6.07
CA SER A 93 -5.61 -9.81 7.37
C SER A 93 -5.12 -8.36 7.19
N PRO A 94 -6.05 -7.40 7.03
CA PRO A 94 -5.70 -6.02 6.74
C PRO A 94 -4.82 -5.40 7.82
N ILE A 95 -3.79 -4.69 7.37
CA ILE A 95 -2.92 -3.86 8.20
C ILE A 95 -3.11 -2.43 7.72
N TRP A 96 -3.64 -1.58 8.60
CA TRP A 96 -3.86 -0.15 8.35
C TRP A 96 -2.73 0.67 9.00
N PRO A 97 -2.40 1.87 8.48
CA PRO A 97 -1.42 2.78 9.07
C PRO A 97 -1.69 3.14 10.53
#